data_AF-T1BZI8-F1
#
_entry.id   AF-T1BZI8-F1
#
_cell.length_a   1.000
_cell.length_b   1.000
_cell.length_c   1.000
_cell.angle_alpha   90.00
_cell.angle_beta   90.00
_cell.angle_gamma   90.00
#
_symmetry.space_group_name_H-M   'P 1'
#
loop_
_entity.id
_entity.type
_entity.pdbx_description
1 polymer ?
#
loop_
_entity_poly.entity_id
_entity_poly.type
_entity_poly.pdbx_seq_one_letter_code
_entity_poly.pdbx_strand_id
1 'polypeptide(L)'
;MSAIRSSLRPESHDNEWSASTADLSGPSQALLRTVGSVIREDLGRIKDRVDLYVRGARKDPTLLQAAQEQLKKVCDTLSVLGLTAIRDDLEGQRTVMSRYAQGSEIPAEEVMFQIASVLLQLEDKLDEEISLLGKVKHQSDSSEQREAYGRARSLVIRE
;
A
#
# COMPACT_ATOMS: atom_id res chain seq x y z
N MET A 1 -22.72 15.02 68.96
CA MET A 1 -21.51 15.57 68.31
C MET A 1 -21.33 14.87 66.97
N SER A 2 -21.16 15.69 65.93
CA SER A 2 -21.30 15.42 64.50
C SER A 2 -20.61 14.17 63.93
N ALA A 3 -21.30 13.46 63.04
CA ALA A 3 -20.70 12.74 61.92
C ALA A 3 -21.71 12.60 60.78
N ILE A 4 -21.81 13.68 59.97
CA ILE A 4 -22.30 13.62 58.59
C ILE A 4 -21.12 13.15 57.74
N ARG A 5 -21.25 12.07 56.97
CA ARG A 5 -20.93 12.06 55.52
C ARG A 5 -21.34 10.75 54.84
N SER A 6 -22.46 10.83 54.15
CA SER A 6 -22.69 10.32 52.78
C SER A 6 -21.65 9.33 52.24
N SER A 7 -21.95 8.03 52.30
CA SER A 7 -21.28 7.01 51.51
C SER A 7 -21.98 6.94 50.16
N LEU A 8 -21.55 7.82 49.25
CA LEU A 8 -21.93 7.80 47.85
C LEU A 8 -21.08 6.70 47.17
N ARG A 9 -21.75 5.70 46.61
CA ARG A 9 -21.17 4.73 45.69
C ARG A 9 -20.78 5.44 44.38
N PRO A 10 -19.64 5.06 43.77
CA PRO A 10 -19.67 4.61 42.39
C PRO A 10 -18.94 3.26 42.30
N GLU A 11 -19.57 2.15 41.93
CA GLU A 11 -19.57 1.65 40.54
C GLU A 11 -18.36 2.14 39.75
N SER A 12 -17.22 1.50 40.01
CA SER A 12 -16.09 1.46 39.09
C SER A 12 -16.50 0.64 37.86
N HIS A 13 -17.27 1.27 36.99
CA HIS A 13 -17.45 0.90 35.58
C HIS A 13 -16.58 1.82 34.73
N ASP A 14 -15.27 1.77 34.93
CA ASP A 14 -14.28 2.39 34.05
C ASP A 14 -13.09 1.43 34.09
N ASN A 15 -12.62 0.82 33.00
CA ASN A 15 -12.46 1.37 31.68
C ASN A 15 -12.35 0.17 30.73
N GLU A 16 -13.29 0.05 29.81
CA GLU A 16 -13.13 -0.74 28.59
C GLU A 16 -12.09 -0.03 27.71
N TRP A 17 -10.85 0.03 28.19
CA TRP A 17 -9.72 0.49 27.40
C TRP A 17 -9.27 -0.67 26.53
N SER A 18 -10.16 -1.11 25.65
CA SER A 18 -9.72 -1.55 24.33
C SER A 18 -9.32 -0.28 23.58
N ALA A 19 -8.18 0.29 23.97
CA ALA A 19 -7.40 1.05 23.01
C ALA A 19 -7.10 0.07 21.89
N SER A 20 -7.96 0.16 20.88
CA SER A 20 -7.55 -0.06 19.52
C SER A 20 -6.23 0.69 19.39
N THR A 21 -5.14 -0.06 19.39
CA THR A 21 -3.78 0.40 19.02
C THR A 21 -3.74 0.86 17.55
N ALA A 22 -4.87 1.33 17.02
CA ALA A 22 -5.15 1.57 15.63
C ALA A 22 -4.88 3.01 15.21
N ASP A 23 -4.63 3.94 16.13
CA ASP A 23 -4.49 5.37 15.79
C ASP A 23 -3.14 6.01 16.12
N LEU A 24 -2.17 5.24 16.64
CA LEU A 24 -0.79 5.73 16.83
C LEU A 24 0.13 5.43 15.62
N SER A 25 -0.39 4.69 14.64
CA SER A 25 0.17 4.51 13.31
C SER A 25 -0.05 5.80 12.49
N GLY A 26 0.73 6.85 12.78
CA GLY A 26 0.45 8.24 12.41
C GLY A 26 0.14 8.56 10.94
N PRO A 27 -0.09 9.85 10.61
CA PRO A 27 -0.60 10.33 9.31
C PRO A 27 0.14 9.77 8.08
N SER A 28 1.45 9.55 8.22
CA SER A 28 2.28 8.94 7.18
C SER A 28 1.86 7.52 6.79
N GLN A 29 1.46 6.67 7.74
CA GLN A 29 1.00 5.31 7.42
C GLN A 29 -0.37 5.32 6.75
N ALA A 30 -1.28 6.21 7.19
CA ALA A 30 -2.58 6.36 6.55
C ALA A 30 -2.44 6.80 5.08
N LEU A 31 -1.49 7.70 4.81
CA LEU A 31 -1.15 8.10 3.44
C LEU A 31 -0.60 6.93 2.62
N LEU A 32 0.39 6.19 3.14
CA LEU A 32 0.96 5.03 2.43
C LEU A 32 -0.08 3.96 2.11
N ARG A 33 -1.01 3.70 3.04
CA ARG A 33 -2.15 2.79 2.80
C ARG A 33 -3.08 3.31 1.71
N THR A 34 -3.36 4.62 1.70
CA THR A 34 -4.21 5.24 0.68
C THR A 34 -3.56 5.12 -0.70
N VAL A 35 -2.27 5.46 -0.81
CA VAL A 35 -1.53 5.34 -2.07
C VAL A 35 -1.48 3.88 -2.53
N GLY A 36 -1.22 2.94 -1.62
CA GLY A 36 -1.28 1.50 -1.92
C GLY A 36 -2.63 1.05 -2.45
N SER A 37 -3.72 1.53 -1.86
CA SER A 37 -5.07 1.19 -2.32
C SER A 37 -5.36 1.70 -3.73
N VAL A 38 -4.88 2.89 -4.08
CA VAL A 38 -5.02 3.46 -5.43
C VAL A 38 -4.21 2.64 -6.44
N ILE A 39 -2.98 2.25 -6.09
CA ILE A 39 -2.16 1.41 -6.96
C ILE A 39 -2.83 0.03 -7.17
N ARG A 40 -3.41 -0.57 -6.12
CA ARG A 40 -4.17 -1.82 -6.24
C ARG A 40 -5.40 -1.67 -7.13
N GLU A 41 -6.11 -0.55 -7.04
CA GLU A 41 -7.24 -0.28 -7.92
C GLU A 41 -6.79 -0.21 -9.39
N ASP A 42 -5.68 0.45 -9.67
CA ASP A 42 -5.14 0.52 -11.02
C ASP A 42 -4.65 -0.84 -11.52
N LEU A 43 -3.99 -1.64 -10.68
CA LEU A 43 -3.63 -3.03 -11.00
C LEU A 43 -4.87 -3.90 -11.25
N GLY A 44 -5.94 -3.71 -10.49
CA GLY A 44 -7.24 -4.32 -10.72
C GLY A 44 -7.78 -4.03 -12.13
N ARG A 45 -7.83 -2.74 -12.50
CA ARG A 45 -8.28 -2.30 -13.84
C ARG A 45 -7.40 -2.85 -14.97
N ILE A 46 -6.09 -2.98 -14.75
CA ILE A 46 -5.16 -3.59 -15.71
C ILE A 46 -5.48 -5.07 -15.91
N LYS A 47 -5.65 -5.83 -14.82
CA LYS A 47 -6.02 -7.25 -14.89
C LYS A 47 -7.35 -7.46 -15.57
N ASP A 48 -8.35 -6.61 -15.31
CA ASP A 48 -9.65 -6.69 -15.98
C ASP A 48 -9.52 -6.55 -17.51
N ARG A 49 -8.68 -5.62 -17.98
CA ARG A 49 -8.40 -5.47 -19.42
C ARG A 49 -7.70 -6.68 -20.01
N VAL A 50 -6.74 -7.25 -19.27
CA VAL A 50 -6.06 -8.48 -19.64
C VAL A 50 -7.05 -9.65 -19.74
N ASP A 51 -7.95 -9.81 -18.75
CA ASP A 51 -9.02 -10.82 -18.76
C ASP A 51 -9.95 -10.65 -19.97
N LEU A 52 -10.42 -9.42 -20.22
CA LEU A 52 -11.26 -9.11 -21.37
C LEU A 52 -10.56 -9.44 -22.70
N TYR A 53 -9.26 -9.15 -22.82
CA TYR A 53 -8.48 -9.52 -24.01
C TYR A 53 -8.40 -11.04 -24.19
N VAL A 54 -8.17 -11.79 -23.11
CA VAL A 54 -8.11 -13.26 -23.14
C VAL A 54 -9.46 -13.86 -23.54
N ARG A 55 -10.56 -13.32 -23.00
CA ARG A 55 -11.92 -13.83 -23.27
C ARG A 55 -12.51 -13.35 -24.60
N GLY A 56 -11.99 -12.25 -25.15
CA GLY A 56 -12.49 -11.65 -26.38
C GLY A 56 -12.23 -12.52 -27.62
N ALA A 57 -13.30 -12.81 -28.37
CA ALA A 57 -13.21 -13.62 -29.59
C ALA A 57 -12.34 -13.01 -30.70
N ARG A 58 -12.22 -11.67 -30.75
CA ARG A 58 -11.45 -10.93 -31.78
C ARG A 58 -10.10 -10.38 -31.33
N LYS A 59 -9.59 -10.77 -30.16
CA LYS A 59 -8.26 -10.35 -29.62
C LYS A 59 -7.92 -8.89 -29.91
N ASP A 60 -8.73 -7.99 -29.37
CA ASP A 60 -8.62 -6.55 -29.63
C ASP A 60 -7.33 -5.96 -29.03
N PRO A 61 -6.34 -5.53 -29.86
CA PRO A 61 -5.06 -5.04 -29.36
C PRO A 61 -5.18 -3.73 -28.57
N THR A 62 -6.26 -2.97 -28.73
CA THR A 62 -6.47 -1.71 -27.99
C THR A 62 -6.59 -1.93 -26.48
N LEU A 63 -7.07 -3.11 -26.05
CA LEU A 63 -7.12 -3.50 -24.64
C LEU A 63 -5.72 -3.62 -24.04
N LEU A 64 -4.79 -4.24 -24.78
CA LEU A 64 -3.40 -4.38 -24.34
C LEU A 64 -2.69 -3.02 -24.36
N GLN A 65 -2.90 -2.19 -25.38
CA GLN A 65 -2.34 -0.83 -25.43
C GLN A 65 -2.77 -0.01 -24.20
N ALA A 66 -4.06 0.00 -23.89
CA ALA A 66 -4.59 0.73 -22.76
C ALA A 66 -4.07 0.18 -21.42
N ALA A 67 -3.95 -1.14 -21.29
CA ALA A 67 -3.37 -1.77 -20.10
C ALA A 67 -1.89 -1.41 -19.91
N GLN A 68 -1.12 -1.32 -20.99
CA GLN A 68 0.28 -0.88 -20.93
C GLN A 68 0.42 0.59 -20.50
N GLU A 69 -0.40 1.48 -21.02
CA GLU A 69 -0.39 2.89 -20.61
C GLU A 69 -0.68 3.04 -19.12
N GLN A 70 -1.61 2.24 -18.57
CA GLN A 70 -1.87 2.20 -17.15
C GLN A 70 -0.69 1.61 -16.36
N LEU A 71 -0.11 0.50 -16.81
CA LEU A 71 1.09 -0.08 -16.17
C LEU A 71 2.21 0.95 -16.09
N LYS A 72 2.41 1.76 -17.13
CA LYS A 72 3.40 2.84 -17.11
C LYS A 72 3.15 3.84 -15.96
N LYS A 73 1.91 4.29 -15.79
CA LYS A 73 1.55 5.22 -14.69
C LYS A 73 1.80 4.60 -13.32
N VAL A 74 1.51 3.31 -13.17
CA VAL A 74 1.81 2.57 -11.94
C VAL A 74 3.32 2.49 -11.70
N CYS A 75 4.12 2.12 -12.71
CA CYS A 75 5.58 2.11 -12.61
C CYS A 75 6.16 3.48 -12.24
N ASP A 76 5.64 4.55 -12.83
CA ASP A 76 6.08 5.92 -12.53
C ASP A 76 5.76 6.28 -11.06
N THR A 77 4.60 5.87 -10.53
CA THR A 77 4.22 6.05 -9.13
C THR A 77 5.11 5.25 -8.18
N LEU A 78 5.35 3.97 -8.48
CA LEU A 78 6.25 3.12 -7.68
C LEU A 78 7.69 3.67 -7.65
N SER A 79 8.13 4.29 -8.75
CA SER A 79 9.43 4.96 -8.82
C SER A 79 9.53 6.12 -7.82
N VAL A 80 8.49 6.94 -7.71
CA VAL A 80 8.42 8.05 -6.75
C VAL A 80 8.43 7.55 -5.30
N LEU A 81 7.82 6.38 -5.05
CA LEU A 81 7.80 5.75 -3.73
C LEU A 81 9.07 4.96 -3.39
N GLY A 82 10.01 4.84 -4.33
CA GLY A 82 11.24 4.04 -4.15
C GLY A 82 11.01 2.53 -4.18
N LEU A 83 9.85 2.05 -4.64
CA LEU A 83 9.48 0.64 -4.73
C LEU A 83 10.03 0.02 -6.03
N THR A 84 11.36 0.03 -6.17
CA THR A 84 12.05 -0.27 -7.43
C THR A 84 11.92 -1.73 -7.87
N ALA A 85 11.94 -2.69 -6.94
CA ALA A 85 11.81 -4.11 -7.27
C ALA A 85 10.44 -4.44 -7.90
N ILE A 86 9.35 -3.95 -7.30
CA ILE A 86 7.99 -4.14 -7.83
C ILE A 86 7.84 -3.44 -9.18
N ARG A 87 8.38 -2.23 -9.31
CA ARG A 87 8.41 -1.49 -10.58
C ARG A 87 9.11 -2.30 -11.68
N ASP A 88 10.27 -2.88 -11.40
CA ASP A 88 11.06 -3.60 -12.40
C ASP A 88 10.33 -4.87 -12.88
N ASP A 89 9.67 -5.59 -11.97
CA ASP A 89 8.83 -6.73 -12.32
C ASP A 89 7.64 -6.30 -13.21
N LEU A 90 6.95 -5.19 -12.90
CA LEU A 90 5.86 -4.64 -13.72
C LEU A 90 6.35 -4.15 -15.09
N GLU A 91 7.52 -3.52 -15.15
CA GLU A 91 8.14 -3.07 -16.39
C GLU A 91 8.46 -4.26 -17.32
N GLY A 92 8.89 -5.37 -16.74
CA GLY A 92 9.05 -6.65 -17.43
C GLY A 92 7.74 -7.12 -18.07
N GLN A 93 6.64 -7.13 -17.32
CA GLN A 93 5.32 -7.53 -17.86
C GLN A 93 4.85 -6.57 -18.95
N ARG A 94 5.02 -5.25 -18.75
CA ARG A 94 4.67 -4.24 -19.76
C ARG A 94 5.45 -4.45 -21.06
N THR A 95 6.72 -4.84 -20.96
CA THR A 95 7.58 -5.15 -22.10
C THR A 95 7.09 -6.39 -22.85
N VAL A 96 6.69 -7.45 -22.15
CA VAL A 96 6.10 -8.64 -22.78
C VAL A 96 4.81 -8.27 -23.52
N MET A 97 3.91 -7.52 -22.88
CA MET A 97 2.66 -7.05 -23.50
C MET A 97 2.89 -6.19 -24.75
N SER A 98 3.99 -5.43 -24.80
CA SER A 98 4.29 -4.51 -25.92
C SER A 98 4.43 -5.20 -27.27
N ARG A 99 4.85 -6.47 -27.26
CA ARG A 99 5.03 -7.27 -28.47
C ARG A 99 3.70 -7.51 -29.18
N TYR A 100 2.62 -7.58 -28.42
CA TYR A 100 1.27 -7.92 -28.89
C TYR A 100 0.37 -6.70 -29.06
N ALA A 101 0.76 -5.56 -28.49
CA ALA A 101 -0.05 -4.35 -28.46
C ALA A 101 -0.29 -3.71 -29.84
N GLN A 102 0.50 -4.05 -30.85
CA GLN A 102 0.26 -3.61 -32.23
C GLN A 102 -0.74 -4.51 -32.99
N GLY A 103 -1.12 -5.66 -32.42
CA GLY A 103 -2.02 -6.62 -33.05
C GLY A 103 -1.40 -7.40 -34.21
N SER A 104 -0.10 -7.26 -34.46
CA SER A 104 0.64 -8.02 -35.48
C SER A 104 0.86 -9.48 -35.09
N GLU A 105 0.87 -9.76 -33.79
CA GLU A 105 1.02 -11.09 -33.21
C GLU A 105 -0.05 -11.28 -32.14
N ILE A 106 -0.59 -12.50 -32.02
CA ILE A 106 -1.50 -12.89 -30.95
C ILE A 106 -0.69 -13.71 -29.93
N PRO A 107 -0.70 -13.32 -28.65
CA PRO A 107 0.02 -14.05 -27.61
C PRO A 107 -0.59 -15.44 -27.40
N ALA A 108 0.27 -16.41 -27.14
CA ALA A 108 -0.14 -17.72 -26.67
C ALA A 108 -0.85 -17.59 -25.30
N GLU A 109 -1.75 -18.52 -25.01
CA GLU A 109 -2.54 -18.49 -23.78
C GLU A 109 -1.65 -18.55 -22.52
N GLU A 110 -0.59 -19.34 -22.58
CA GLU A 110 0.39 -19.49 -21.51
C GLU A 110 1.10 -18.17 -21.17
N VAL A 111 1.36 -17.33 -22.19
CA VAL A 111 1.97 -16.01 -22.00
C VAL A 111 1.01 -15.09 -21.23
N MET A 112 -0.26 -15.10 -21.61
CA MET A 112 -1.28 -14.29 -20.93
C MET A 112 -1.53 -14.75 -19.50
N PHE A 113 -1.57 -16.07 -19.27
CA PHE A 113 -1.64 -16.64 -17.93
C PHE A 113 -0.43 -16.25 -17.07
N GLN A 114 0.78 -16.29 -17.63
CA GLN A 114 1.97 -15.89 -16.90
C GLN A 114 1.93 -14.41 -16.52
N ILE A 115 1.49 -13.52 -17.42
CA ILE A 115 1.31 -12.09 -17.10
C ILE A 115 0.31 -11.93 -15.96
N ALA A 116 -0.87 -12.55 -16.04
CA ALA A 116 -1.88 -12.47 -14.99
C ALA A 116 -1.37 -12.99 -13.64
N SER A 117 -0.64 -14.10 -13.64
CA SER A 117 -0.01 -14.68 -12.45
C SER A 117 0.99 -13.72 -11.80
N VAL A 118 1.87 -13.11 -12.60
CA VAL A 118 2.85 -12.14 -12.10
C VAL A 118 2.16 -10.89 -11.54
N LEU A 119 1.11 -10.38 -12.20
CA LEU A 119 0.36 -9.22 -11.71
C LEU A 119 -0.28 -9.50 -10.34
N LEU A 120 -0.83 -10.69 -10.12
CA LEU A 120 -1.37 -11.10 -8.82
C LEU A 120 -0.28 -11.15 -7.74
N GLN A 121 0.86 -11.79 -8.03
CA GLN A 121 1.99 -11.86 -7.10
C GLN A 121 2.54 -10.47 -6.74
N LEU A 122 2.48 -9.51 -7.67
CA LEU A 122 2.95 -8.15 -7.44
C LEU A 122 2.03 -7.34 -6.54
N GLU A 123 0.73 -7.61 -6.55
CA GLU A 123 -0.20 -7.03 -5.57
C GLU A 123 0.11 -7.51 -4.16
N ASP A 124 0.36 -8.82 -3.98
CA ASP A 124 0.74 -9.37 -2.68
C ASP A 124 2.05 -8.76 -2.17
N LYS A 125 3.09 -8.70 -3.03
CA LYS A 125 4.36 -8.03 -2.72
C LYS A 125 4.19 -6.56 -2.38
N LEU A 126 3.28 -5.85 -3.06
CA LEU A 126 3.01 -4.44 -2.79
C LEU A 126 2.46 -4.24 -1.38
N ASP A 127 1.52 -5.08 -0.94
CA ASP A 127 0.96 -4.99 0.40
C ASP A 127 2.02 -5.30 1.48
N GLU A 128 2.93 -6.23 1.21
CA GLU A 128 4.08 -6.50 2.07
C GLU A 128 5.02 -5.29 2.19
N GLU A 129 5.45 -4.71 1.07
CA GLU A 129 6.36 -3.56 1.03
C GLU A 129 5.75 -2.32 1.69
N ILE A 130 4.47 -2.02 1.43
CA ILE A 130 3.79 -0.89 2.07
C ILE A 130 3.69 -1.10 3.58
N SER A 131 3.45 -2.33 4.03
CA SER A 131 3.44 -2.68 5.45
C SER A 131 4.82 -2.51 6.10
N LEU A 132 5.90 -2.87 5.38
CA LEU A 132 7.28 -2.69 5.84
C LEU A 132 7.66 -1.21 5.90
N LEU A 133 7.37 -0.43 4.85
CA LEU A 133 7.61 1.02 4.83
C LEU A 133 6.88 1.74 5.96
N GLY A 134 5.64 1.32 6.26
CA GLY A 134 4.88 1.85 7.39
C GLY A 134 5.56 1.59 8.74
N LYS A 135 6.12 0.38 8.94
CA LYS A 135 6.85 0.00 10.16
C LYS A 135 8.17 0.77 10.30
N VAL A 136 8.96 0.86 9.22
CA VAL A 136 10.26 1.57 9.22
C VAL A 136 10.07 3.04 9.57
N LYS A 137 9.11 3.71 8.93
CA LYS A 137 8.84 5.14 9.18
C LYS A 137 8.34 5.40 10.60
N HIS A 138 7.56 4.49 11.17
CA HIS A 138 7.11 4.62 12.56
C HIS A 138 8.27 4.46 13.56
N GLN A 139 9.23 3.57 13.28
CA GLN A 139 10.42 3.41 14.12
C GLN A 139 11.33 4.64 14.06
N SER A 140 11.53 5.23 12.87
CA SER A 140 12.30 6.47 12.73
C SER A 140 11.63 7.62 13.50
N ASP A 141 10.34 7.86 13.28
CA ASP A 141 9.61 8.95 13.93
C ASP A 141 9.63 8.81 15.47
N SER A 142 9.48 7.59 15.98
CA SER A 142 9.52 7.30 17.43
C SER A 142 10.92 7.50 18.02
N SER A 143 11.97 7.14 17.28
CA SER A 143 13.36 7.32 17.72
C SER A 143 13.74 8.80 17.82
N GLU A 144 13.39 9.58 16.80
CA GLU A 144 13.62 11.03 16.76
C GLU A 144 12.88 11.77 17.87
N GLN A 145 11.61 11.40 18.12
CA GLN A 145 10.81 11.98 19.21
C GLN A 145 11.41 11.69 20.58
N ARG A 146 11.90 10.46 20.83
CA ARG A 146 12.54 10.09 22.09
C ARG A 146 13.85 10.84 22.33
N GLU A 147 14.65 11.01 21.28
CA GLU A 147 15.89 11.80 21.34
C GLU A 147 15.61 13.29 21.54
N ALA A 148 14.62 13.86 20.83
CA ALA A 148 14.19 15.23 21.00
C ALA A 148 13.70 15.50 22.43
N TYR A 149 12.89 14.60 22.99
CA TYR A 149 12.42 14.70 24.37
C TYR A 149 13.56 14.59 25.39
N GLY A 150 14.51 13.66 25.18
CA GLY A 150 15.70 13.52 26.03
C GLY A 150 16.55 14.79 26.06
N ARG A 151 16.78 15.41 24.89
CA ARG A 151 17.50 16.69 24.76
C ARG A 151 16.77 17.83 25.45
N ALA A 152 15.47 17.99 25.19
CA ALA A 152 14.65 19.02 25.82
C ALA A 152 14.65 18.89 27.35
N ARG A 153 14.49 17.68 27.88
CA ARG A 153 14.51 17.43 29.33
C ARG A 153 15.88 17.74 29.95
N SER A 154 16.97 17.47 29.24
CA SER A 154 18.32 17.77 29.73
C SER A 154 18.63 19.28 29.81
N LEU A 155 17.95 20.09 28.98
CA LEU A 155 18.07 21.55 29.03
C LEU A 155 17.30 22.14 30.22
N VAL A 156 16.12 21.59 30.54
CA VAL A 156 15.26 22.07 31.63
C VAL A 156 15.84 21.77 33.02
N ILE A 157 16.74 20.79 33.16
CA ILE A 157 17.36 20.41 34.44
C ILE A 157 18.64 21.23 34.73
N ARG A 158 19.08 22.10 33.81
CA ARG A 158 20.31 22.89 33.94
C ARG A 158 20.11 24.35 34.40
N GLU A 159 18.90 24.75 34.77
CA GLU A 159 18.62 26.00 35.52
C GLU A 159 18.22 25.70 36.97
#